data_AF-R6DU50-F1
#
_entry.id   AF-R6DU50-F1
#
_cell.length_a   1.000
_cell.length_b   1.000
_cell.length_c   1.000
_cell.angle_alpha   90.00
_cell.angle_beta   90.00
_cell.angle_gamma   90.00
#
_symmetry.space_group_name_H-M   'P 1'
#
loop_
_entity.id
_entity.type
_entity.pdbx_description
1 polymer ?
#
loop_
_entity_poly.entity_id
_entity_poly.type
_entity_poly.pdbx_seq_one_letter_code
_entity_poly.pdbx_strand_id
1 'polypeptide(L)' 'MELKELLKEARKQTGMTQKQFAAYFRIPYRTLEDWERGVRHIAEYLLRLMIYRLEMEGLARGLSEKMPD' A
#
# COMPACT_ATOMS: atom_id res chain seq x y z
N MET A 1 5.45 11.06 -6.41
CA MET A 1 4.63 9.94 -6.93
C MET A 1 3.26 10.04 -6.27
N GLU A 2 2.17 9.79 -7.00
CA GLU A 2 0.83 9.75 -6.40
C GLU A 2 0.73 8.59 -5.39
N LEU A 3 0.07 8.81 -4.24
CA LEU A 3 -0.07 7.80 -3.17
C LEU A 3 -0.68 6.48 -3.70
N LYS A 4 -1.61 6.56 -4.65
CA LYS A 4 -2.24 5.38 -5.27
C LYS A 4 -1.24 4.51 -6.04
N GLU A 5 -0.25 5.12 -6.69
CA GLU A 5 0.76 4.40 -7.46
C GLU A 5 1.79 3.77 -6.52
N LEU A 6 2.15 4.48 -5.44
CA LEU A 6 3.01 3.93 -4.40
C LEU A 6 2.34 2.76 -3.66
N LEU A 7 1.04 2.84 -3.38
CA LEU A 7 0.26 1.74 -2.80
C LEU A 7 0.22 0.50 -3.72
N LYS A 8 -0.01 0.70 -5.03
CA LYS A 8 0.03 -0.41 -6.01
C LYS A 8 1.40 -1.05 -6.07
N GLU A 9 2.46 -0.23 -6.10
CA GLU A 9 3.85 -0.70 -6.12
C GLU A 9 4.16 -1.50 -4.86
N ALA A 10 3.78 -0.99 -3.68
CA ALA A 10 3.95 -1.69 -2.41
C ALA A 10 3.31 -3.07 -2.44
N ARG A 11 2.05 -3.17 -2.89
CA ARG A 11 1.38 -4.47 -3.04
C ARG A 11 2.09 -5.37 -4.03
N LYS A 12 2.48 -4.87 -5.20
CA LYS A 12 3.14 -5.69 -6.23
C LYS A 12 4.46 -6.28 -5.73
N GLN A 13 5.25 -5.52 -4.97
CA GLN A 13 6.51 -6.03 -4.40
C GLN A 13 6.29 -7.22 -3.46
N THR A 14 5.19 -7.24 -2.71
CA THR A 14 4.84 -8.39 -1.84
C THR A 14 4.44 -9.66 -2.60
N GLY A 15 4.17 -9.58 -3.91
CA GLY A 15 3.60 -10.68 -4.70
C GLY A 15 2.11 -10.96 -4.39
N MET A 16 1.45 -10.17 -3.55
CA MET A 16 0.06 -10.38 -3.16
C MET A 16 -0.94 -9.85 -4.20
N THR A 17 -2.02 -10.60 -4.38
CA THR A 17 -3.25 -10.08 -5.01
C THR A 17 -3.86 -8.97 -4.14
N GLN A 18 -4.73 -8.13 -4.71
CA GLN A 18 -5.47 -7.13 -3.93
C GLN A 18 -6.26 -7.77 -2.77
N LYS A 19 -6.85 -8.95 -2.97
CA LYS A 19 -7.59 -9.66 -1.91
C LYS A 19 -6.69 -10.09 -0.75
N GLN A 20 -5.50 -10.64 -1.05
CA GLN A 20 -4.53 -11.04 -0.02
C GLN A 20 -3.98 -9.84 0.73
N PHE A 21 -3.62 -8.77 0.02
CA PHE A 21 -3.08 -7.56 0.62
C PHE A 21 -4.10 -6.85 1.52
N ALA A 22 -5.36 -6.79 1.09
CA ALA A 22 -6.45 -6.27 1.90
C ALA A 22 -6.65 -7.10 3.18
N ALA A 23 -6.64 -8.44 3.06
CA ALA A 23 -6.75 -9.33 4.21
C ALA A 23 -5.57 -9.19 5.18
N TYR A 24 -4.34 -9.05 4.66
CA TYR A 24 -3.12 -8.87 5.44
C TYR A 24 -3.19 -7.61 6.33
N PHE A 25 -3.66 -6.48 5.79
CA PHE A 25 -3.88 -5.25 6.56
C PHE A 25 -5.23 -5.19 7.29
N ARG A 26 -6.06 -6.23 7.18
CA ARG A 26 -7.44 -6.28 7.69
C ARG A 26 -8.30 -5.08 7.25
N ILE A 27 -8.09 -4.63 6.01
CA ILE A 27 -8.92 -3.61 5.37
C ILE A 27 -9.95 -4.28 4.45
N PRO A 28 -11.14 -3.70 4.26
CA PRO A 28 -12.09 -4.22 3.29
C PRO A 28 -11.48 -4.23 1.89
N TYR A 29 -11.67 -5.33 1.16
CA TYR A 29 -11.14 -5.48 -0.21
C TYR A 29 -11.54 -4.32 -1.13
N ARG A 30 -12.81 -3.89 -1.05
CA ARG A 30 -13.33 -2.78 -1.86
C ARG A 30 -12.64 -1.45 -1.55
N THR A 31 -12.23 -1.24 -0.30
CA THR A 31 -11.48 -0.04 0.11
C THR A 31 -10.10 0.02 -0.56
N LEU A 32 -9.36 -1.09 -0.54
CA LEU A 32 -8.07 -1.17 -1.26
C LEU A 32 -8.25 -0.96 -2.76
N GLU A 33 -9.28 -1.58 -3.35
CA GLU A 33 -9.58 -1.46 -4.77
C GLU A 33 -9.92 -0.01 -5.15
N ASP A 34 -10.71 0.69 -4.35
CA ASP A 34 -11.04 2.11 -4.56
C ASP A 34 -9.81 3.01 -4.44
N TRP A 35 -8.90 2.73 -3.50
CA TRP A 35 -7.63 3.44 -3.38
C TRP A 35 -6.72 3.25 -4.59
N GLU A 36 -6.53 2.01 -5.05
CA GLU A 36 -5.71 1.74 -6.23
C GLU A 36 -6.35 2.29 -7.52
N ARG A 37 -7.68 2.29 -7.64
CA ARG A 37 -8.37 2.93 -8.78
C ARG A 37 -8.36 4.46 -8.72
N GLY A 38 -8.07 5.05 -7.55
CA GLY A 38 -8.16 6.49 -7.33
C GLY A 38 -9.59 7.01 -7.23
N VAL A 39 -10.56 6.13 -6.92
CA VAL A 39 -11.95 6.51 -6.61
C VAL A 39 -12.02 7.15 -5.21
N ARG A 40 -11.17 6.66 -4.30
CA ARG A 40 -10.94 7.25 -2.98
C ARG A 40 -9.45 7.41 -2.78
N HIS A 41 -9.05 8.34 -1.92
CA HIS A 41 -7.65 8.53 -1.57
C HIS A 41 -7.36 7.89 -0.21
N ILE A 42 -6.25 7.17 -0.13
CA ILE A 42 -5.70 6.71 1.14
C ILE A 42 -5.08 7.92 1.87
N ALA A 43 -5.22 7.97 3.20
CA ALA A 43 -4.49 8.95 3.98
C ALA A 43 -2.99 8.66 3.94
N GLU A 44 -2.16 9.69 3.77
CA GLU A 44 -0.71 9.52 3.62
C GLU A 44 -0.07 8.80 4.82
N TYR A 45 -0.42 9.20 6.05
CA TYR A 45 0.10 8.57 7.26
C TYR A 45 -0.18 7.06 7.30
N LEU A 46 -1.35 6.64 6.79
CA LEU A 46 -1.73 5.24 6.76
C LEU A 46 -0.85 4.48 5.76
N LEU A 47 -0.60 5.05 4.57
CA LEU A 47 0.32 4.46 3.61
C LEU A 47 1.74 4.37 4.18
N ARG A 48 2.19 5.39 4.92
CA ARG A 48 3.49 5.39 5.61
C ARG A 48 3.62 4.22 6.59
N LEU A 49 2.59 3.99 7.41
CA LEU A 49 2.55 2.87 8.36
C LEU A 49 2.50 1.50 7.65
N MET A 50 1.75 1.40 6.55
CA MET A 50 1.70 0.18 5.74
C MET A 50 3.08 -0.14 5.14
N ILE A 51 3.74 0.86 4.54
CA ILE A 51 5.08 0.71 3.97
C ILE A 51 6.09 0.30 5.03
N TYR A 52 6.12 1.01 6.17
CA TYR A 52 7.00 0.69 7.28
C TYR A 52 6.85 -0.78 7.69
N ARG A 53 5.61 -1.25 7.86
CA ARG A 53 5.33 -2.65 8.21
C ARG A 53 5.90 -3.63 7.18
N LEU A 54 5.67 -3.37 5.89
CA LEU A 54 6.16 -4.25 4.82
C LEU A 54 7.69 -4.32 4.78
N GLU A 55 8.37 -3.18 4.96
CA GLU A 55 9.83 -3.13 4.97
C GLU A 55 10.41 -3.83 6.19
N MET A 56 9.80 -3.64 7.38
CA MET A 56 10.22 -4.33 8.61
C MET A 56 10.01 -5.84 8.55
N GLU A 57 8.98 -6.31 7.86
CA GLU A 57 8.74 -7.74 7.63
C GLU A 57 9.53 -8.29 6.42
N GLY A 58 10.31 -7.45 5.73
CA GLY A 58 11.12 -7.84 4.58
C GLY A 58 10.32 -8.18 3.31
N LEU A 59 9.04 -7.80 3.27
CA LEU A 59 8.10 -8.04 2.16
C LEU A 59 8.22 -7.00 1.03
N ALA A 60 8.83 -5.85 1.31
CA ALA A 60 9.10 -4.79 0.35
C ALA A 60 10.38 -4.03 0.74
N ARG A 61 10.96 -3.24 -0.18
CA ARG A 61 12.18 -2.44 0.08
C ARG A 61 12.20 -1.14 -0.72
N GLY A 62 12.78 -0.09 -0.14
CA GLY A 62 13.01 1.19 -0.83
C GLY A 62 11.71 1.93 -1.19
N LEU A 63 10.64 1.68 -0.44
CA LEU A 63 9.35 2.34 -0.59
C LEU A 63 9.27 3.60 0.28
N SER A 64 9.87 3.57 1.47
CA SER A 64 9.91 4.74 2.36
C SER A 64 10.57 5.96 1.71
N GLU A 65 11.59 5.73 0.88
CA GLU A 65 12.31 6.77 0.11
C GLU A 65 11.44 7.43 -0.98
N LYS A 66 10.31 6.80 -1.34
CA LYS A 66 9.39 7.27 -2.40
C LYS A 66 8.17 8.00 -1.83
N MET A 67 8.05 8.06 -0.50
CA MET A 67 6.99 8.82 0.16
C MET A 67 7.17 10.31 -0.12
N PRO A 68 6.07 11.06 -0.31
CA PRO A 68 6.14 12.52 -0.29
C PRO A 68 6.59 13.03 1.09
N ASP A 69 7.23 14.20 1.08
CA ASP A 69 7.61 14.97 2.26
C ASP A 69 6.41 15.70 2.90
#